data_AF-A0A9X5PH85-F1
#
_entry.id   AF-A0A9X5PH85-F1
#
_cell.length_a   1.000
_cell.length_b   1.000
_cell.length_c   1.000
_cell.angle_alpha   90.00
_cell.angle_beta   90.00
_cell.angle_gamma   90.00
#
_symmetry.space_group_name_H-M   'P 1'
#
loop_
_entity.id
_entity.type
_entity.pdbx_description
1 polymer ?
#
loop_
_entity_poly.entity_id
_entity_poly.type
_entity_poly.pdbx_seq_one_letter_code
_entity_poly.pdbx_strand_id
1 'polypeptide(L)'
;KAEEARKAEEARKAEEARKAEEARKAEEARIAARKADLVKKATEAGLNQKQAAAFAASNVDTADSEIQTALDAAFKAAVAEAKGGVYAEGFDEQKNQVSQSSESREVLTPSGKTTTWRTTTVSSVQKAYNQDYSVVVGNGTVTKTNDSYNGTQTDTTFAVSKVAGYATPDKAVPTTGSAEYQGKAFSKEGSGDLNYTVNFDKRTGSGRITDIAETGRIDLAEGKLGKVGIGGKTVTGVSAAASAENGSKGTYRLGLFGKAAEEIAGSAKLPESEIGFGGKRGDFISREETERLEKRKAELNKNATEGGLTATQAKDYAEKYLKQDDAAAQAELGRLIKQANYNKGLEEAQKAISALDTYPVKSLDEYKADPEKLHYIFAYAKDYSGNKKLYRQPFSVVLSNVVNKDKDKEYWGNAHAYHQIAGYATPEKLLPTLGTATYAGKAIMQPDDGKVSYVVDFGKRTGSGEITGLDDFGKITLQEGSIAKVSLQNKQMMGISSTAVSEKDYWQNTPLTGSYILGFFGSEAQEIGGLVEFESVYKGYSNQTSGKKEIGFGGQRGEIKK
;
A
#
# COMPACT_ATOMS: atom_id res chain seq x y z
N LYS A 1 46.78 -89.80 -41.94
CA LYS A 1 45.74 -89.80 -40.88
C LYS A 1 46.14 -88.97 -39.64
N ALA A 2 47.33 -89.13 -39.04
CA ALA A 2 47.72 -88.33 -37.86
C ALA A 2 47.91 -86.81 -38.17
N GLU A 3 48.43 -86.46 -39.35
CA GLU A 3 48.70 -85.07 -39.71
C GLU A 3 47.44 -84.28 -40.12
N GLU A 4 46.47 -84.91 -40.78
CA GLU A 4 45.15 -84.32 -41.06
C GLU A 4 44.36 -84.05 -39.78
N ALA A 5 44.40 -84.97 -38.82
CA ALA A 5 43.75 -84.77 -37.52
C ALA A 5 44.38 -83.58 -36.75
N ARG A 6 45.71 -83.42 -36.81
CA ARG A 6 46.41 -82.28 -36.21
C ARG A 6 46.03 -80.95 -36.87
N LYS A 7 45.97 -80.89 -38.20
CA LYS A 7 45.56 -79.68 -38.94
C LYS A 7 44.09 -79.31 -38.69
N ALA A 8 43.20 -80.29 -38.58
CA ALA A 8 41.79 -80.06 -38.25
C ALA A 8 41.60 -79.51 -36.82
N GLU A 9 42.37 -80.01 -35.85
CA GLU A 9 42.34 -79.49 -34.48
C GLU A 9 42.95 -78.09 -34.36
N GLU A 10 44.03 -77.82 -35.10
CA GLU A 10 44.65 -76.50 -35.18
C GLU A 10 43.69 -75.46 -35.80
N ALA A 11 42.95 -75.83 -36.86
CA ALA A 11 41.92 -75.00 -37.44
C ALA A 11 40.73 -74.73 -36.48
N ARG A 12 40.30 -75.74 -35.71
CA ARG A 12 39.24 -75.57 -34.69
C ARG A 12 39.67 -74.60 -33.59
N LYS A 13 40.92 -74.70 -33.11
CA LYS A 13 41.48 -73.78 -32.10
C LYS A 13 41.63 -72.36 -32.64
N ALA A 14 42.01 -72.20 -33.91
CA ALA A 14 42.08 -70.88 -34.56
C ALA A 14 40.69 -70.22 -34.69
N GLU A 15 39.67 -70.97 -35.06
CA GLU A 15 38.29 -70.46 -35.17
C GLU A 15 37.68 -70.14 -33.79
N GLU A 16 37.98 -70.95 -32.77
CA GLU A 16 37.59 -70.69 -31.38
C GLU A 16 38.24 -69.40 -30.85
N ALA A 17 39.53 -69.18 -31.14
CA ALA A 17 40.23 -67.94 -30.82
C ALA A 17 39.66 -66.72 -31.56
N ARG A 18 39.29 -66.86 -32.85
CA ARG A 18 38.65 -65.79 -33.62
C ARG A 18 37.31 -65.37 -33.03
N LYS A 19 36.47 -66.34 -32.63
CA LYS A 19 35.18 -66.07 -31.97
C LYS A 19 35.35 -65.44 -30.59
N ALA A 20 36.35 -65.86 -29.81
CA ALA A 20 36.66 -65.26 -28.52
C ALA A 20 37.12 -63.79 -28.66
N GLU A 21 37.95 -63.51 -29.66
CA GLU A 21 38.41 -62.14 -29.97
C GLU A 21 37.28 -61.25 -30.51
N GLU A 22 36.39 -61.81 -31.33
CA GLU A 22 35.19 -61.12 -31.83
C GLU A 22 34.22 -60.78 -30.69
N ALA A 23 33.98 -61.72 -29.77
CA ALA A 23 33.18 -61.50 -28.56
C ALA A 23 33.81 -60.45 -27.63
N ARG A 24 35.15 -60.47 -27.45
CA ARG A 24 35.87 -59.44 -26.69
C ARG A 24 35.68 -58.05 -27.28
N LYS A 25 35.84 -57.91 -28.60
CA LYS A 25 35.63 -56.63 -29.31
C LYS A 25 34.18 -56.15 -29.21
N ALA A 26 33.21 -57.06 -29.30
CA ALA A 26 31.79 -56.72 -29.15
C ALA A 26 31.47 -56.23 -27.73
N GLU A 27 32.04 -56.87 -26.71
CA GLU A 27 31.85 -56.47 -25.32
C GLU A 27 32.55 -55.13 -25.01
N GLU A 28 33.76 -54.91 -25.53
CA GLU A 28 34.45 -53.61 -25.44
C GLU A 28 33.64 -52.48 -26.08
N ALA A 29 33.04 -52.73 -27.25
CA ALA A 29 32.16 -51.78 -27.92
C ALA A 29 30.88 -51.49 -27.11
N ARG A 30 30.26 -52.52 -26.51
CA ARG A 30 29.09 -52.36 -25.63
C ARG A 30 29.40 -51.50 -24.40
N ILE A 31 30.53 -51.76 -23.74
CA ILE A 31 31.01 -50.99 -22.58
C ILE A 31 31.30 -49.54 -22.98
N ALA A 32 31.94 -49.31 -24.12
CA ALA A 32 32.21 -47.96 -24.63
C ALA A 32 30.92 -47.19 -24.93
N ALA A 33 29.95 -47.81 -25.60
CA ALA A 33 28.64 -47.22 -25.87
C ALA A 33 27.88 -46.92 -24.58
N ARG A 34 27.91 -47.83 -23.61
CA ARG A 34 27.28 -47.64 -22.30
C ARG A 34 27.90 -46.47 -21.53
N LYS A 35 29.23 -46.38 -21.50
CA LYS A 35 29.92 -45.22 -20.87
C LYS A 35 29.52 -43.92 -21.54
N ALA A 36 29.44 -43.88 -22.86
CA ALA A 36 29.01 -42.67 -23.58
C ALA A 36 27.56 -42.26 -23.22
N ASP A 37 26.63 -43.21 -23.13
CA ASP A 37 25.26 -42.97 -22.68
C ASP A 37 25.20 -42.43 -21.24
N LEU A 38 25.98 -43.02 -20.32
CA LEU A 38 26.04 -42.57 -18.93
C LEU A 38 26.65 -41.17 -18.80
N VAL A 39 27.69 -40.83 -19.59
CA VAL A 39 28.25 -39.47 -19.62
C VAL A 39 27.19 -38.48 -20.09
N LYS A 40 26.41 -38.84 -21.13
CA LYS A 40 25.34 -37.99 -21.64
C LYS A 40 24.26 -37.76 -20.57
N LYS A 41 23.72 -38.82 -19.98
CA LYS A 41 22.72 -38.75 -18.89
C LYS A 41 23.24 -37.92 -17.71
N ALA A 42 24.49 -38.13 -17.31
CA ALA A 42 25.12 -37.39 -16.23
C ALA A 42 25.25 -35.89 -16.53
N THR A 43 25.63 -35.55 -17.77
CA THR A 43 25.72 -34.17 -18.24
C THR A 43 24.35 -33.51 -18.31
N GLU A 44 23.32 -34.23 -18.75
CA GLU A 44 21.92 -33.78 -18.79
C GLU A 44 21.35 -33.54 -17.38
N ALA A 45 21.75 -34.34 -16.39
CA ALA A 45 21.39 -34.13 -14.99
C ALA A 45 22.18 -33.00 -14.30
N GLY A 46 23.14 -32.37 -15.00
CA GLY A 46 23.90 -31.22 -14.52
C GLY A 46 25.32 -31.53 -14.01
N LEU A 47 25.83 -32.75 -14.15
CA LEU A 47 27.24 -32.98 -13.81
C LEU A 47 28.15 -32.30 -14.84
N ASN A 48 29.26 -31.72 -14.37
CA ASN A 48 30.28 -31.20 -15.29
C ASN A 48 31.01 -32.36 -15.99
N GLN A 49 31.78 -32.07 -17.04
CA GLN A 49 32.42 -33.12 -17.86
C GLN A 49 33.30 -34.09 -17.05
N LYS A 50 34.04 -33.59 -16.04
CA LYS A 50 34.88 -34.43 -15.17
C LYS A 50 34.05 -35.33 -14.27
N GLN A 51 33.01 -34.79 -13.66
CA GLN A 51 32.07 -35.53 -12.80
C GLN A 51 31.27 -36.56 -13.61
N ALA A 52 30.80 -36.20 -14.81
CA ALA A 52 30.08 -37.09 -15.71
C ALA A 52 30.95 -38.26 -16.19
N ALA A 53 32.22 -38.00 -16.53
CA ALA A 53 33.17 -39.04 -16.88
C ALA A 53 33.46 -39.99 -15.69
N ALA A 54 33.63 -39.45 -14.49
CA ALA A 54 33.80 -40.26 -13.28
C ALA A 54 32.55 -41.09 -12.96
N PHE A 55 31.37 -40.50 -13.08
CA PHE A 55 30.09 -41.18 -12.89
C PHE A 55 29.94 -42.36 -13.85
N ALA A 56 30.20 -42.15 -15.14
CA ALA A 56 30.13 -43.20 -16.15
C ALA A 56 31.16 -44.32 -15.93
N ALA A 57 32.36 -43.98 -15.44
CA ALA A 57 33.37 -44.97 -15.11
C ALA A 57 32.94 -45.86 -13.93
N SER A 58 32.32 -45.28 -12.89
CA SER A 58 31.88 -46.01 -11.70
C SER A 58 30.57 -46.78 -11.87
N ASN A 59 29.77 -46.48 -12.89
CA ASN A 59 28.42 -47.04 -13.07
C ASN A 59 28.24 -47.84 -14.37
N VAL A 60 29.33 -48.22 -15.04
CA VAL A 60 29.24 -48.94 -16.32
C VAL A 60 28.56 -50.30 -16.19
N ASP A 61 28.73 -50.96 -15.05
CA ASP A 61 28.15 -52.27 -14.72
C ASP A 61 26.89 -52.16 -13.83
N THR A 62 26.48 -50.94 -13.47
CA THR A 62 25.29 -50.69 -12.67
C THR A 62 24.03 -50.94 -13.50
N ALA A 63 23.04 -51.61 -12.90
CA ALA A 63 21.75 -51.90 -13.54
C ALA A 63 21.01 -50.61 -13.92
N ASP A 64 20.34 -50.61 -15.07
CA ASP A 64 19.60 -49.43 -15.58
C ASP A 64 18.60 -48.85 -14.57
N SER A 65 17.94 -49.71 -13.80
CA SER A 65 16.97 -49.31 -12.76
C SER A 65 17.57 -48.49 -11.62
N GLU A 66 18.88 -48.59 -11.40
CA GLU A 66 19.59 -47.94 -10.28
C GLU A 66 20.33 -46.66 -10.71
N ILE A 67 20.50 -46.46 -12.03
CA ILE A 67 21.26 -45.32 -12.58
C ILE A 67 20.68 -43.98 -12.14
N GLN A 68 19.35 -43.84 -12.09
CA GLN A 68 18.73 -42.58 -11.69
C GLN A 68 19.04 -42.22 -10.23
N THR A 69 18.94 -43.19 -9.32
CA THR A 69 19.28 -43.00 -7.90
C THR A 69 20.76 -42.68 -7.72
N ALA A 70 21.64 -43.38 -8.44
CA ALA A 70 23.07 -43.09 -8.44
C ALA A 70 23.36 -41.67 -8.96
N LEU A 71 22.62 -41.24 -9.99
CA LEU A 71 22.79 -39.93 -10.59
C LEU A 71 22.33 -38.80 -9.68
N ASP A 72 21.20 -38.98 -8.98
CA ASP A 72 20.71 -38.02 -7.99
C ASP A 72 21.69 -37.90 -6.80
N ALA A 73 22.27 -39.02 -6.36
CA ALA A 73 23.29 -39.04 -5.32
C ALA A 73 24.58 -38.31 -5.79
N ALA A 74 25.04 -38.58 -7.01
CA ALA A 74 26.21 -37.93 -7.58
C ALA A 74 25.99 -36.41 -7.77
N PHE A 75 24.79 -36.01 -8.20
CA PHE A 75 24.43 -34.60 -8.31
C PHE A 75 24.38 -33.92 -6.93
N LYS A 76 23.79 -34.55 -5.92
CA LYS A 76 23.79 -34.03 -4.54
C LYS A 76 25.21 -33.87 -3.99
N ALA A 77 26.11 -34.81 -4.28
CA ALA A 77 27.52 -34.71 -3.92
C ALA A 77 28.21 -33.54 -4.65
N ALA A 78 27.93 -33.34 -5.94
CA ALA A 78 28.45 -32.21 -6.71
C ALA A 78 27.99 -30.85 -6.15
N VAL A 79 26.73 -30.75 -5.69
CA VAL A 79 26.21 -29.55 -5.02
C VAL A 79 26.93 -29.32 -3.69
N ALA A 80 27.12 -30.35 -2.87
CA ALA A 80 27.84 -30.26 -1.61
C ALA A 80 29.30 -29.82 -1.81
N GLU A 81 29.99 -30.41 -2.80
CA GLU A 81 31.34 -30.00 -3.22
C GLU A 81 31.36 -28.52 -3.64
N ALA A 82 30.36 -28.08 -4.42
CA ALA A 82 30.28 -26.71 -4.92
C ALA A 82 30.07 -25.68 -3.80
N LYS A 83 29.37 -26.05 -2.72
CA LYS A 83 29.21 -25.24 -1.50
C LYS A 83 30.46 -25.23 -0.61
N GLY A 84 31.26 -26.30 -0.65
CA GLY A 84 32.55 -26.40 0.04
C GLY A 84 32.42 -26.39 1.56
N GLY A 85 31.48 -27.17 2.11
CA GLY A 85 31.25 -27.34 3.55
C GLY A 85 29.92 -28.02 3.86
N VAL A 86 29.74 -28.45 5.11
CA VAL A 86 28.48 -28.97 5.64
C VAL A 86 27.84 -27.88 6.50
N TYR A 87 26.60 -27.54 6.20
CA TYR A 87 25.85 -26.47 6.86
C TYR A 87 24.44 -26.96 7.20
N ALA A 88 23.87 -26.47 8.29
CA ALA A 88 22.46 -26.69 8.60
C ALA A 88 21.57 -26.15 7.49
N GLU A 89 20.39 -26.73 7.26
CA GLU A 89 19.45 -26.20 6.27
C GLU A 89 18.82 -24.88 6.77
N GLY A 90 18.66 -23.91 5.87
CA GLY A 90 18.07 -22.61 6.18
C GLY A 90 19.08 -21.64 6.81
N PHE A 91 18.57 -20.70 7.62
CA PHE A 91 19.37 -19.72 8.33
C PHE A 91 19.81 -20.27 9.68
N ASP A 92 21.11 -20.22 9.95
CA ASP A 92 21.74 -20.70 11.18
C ASP A 92 22.73 -19.66 11.71
N GLU A 93 22.73 -19.46 13.03
CA GLU A 93 23.66 -18.59 13.74
C GLU A 93 24.31 -19.35 14.89
N GLN A 94 25.63 -19.47 14.82
CA GLN A 94 26.45 -20.13 15.82
C GLN A 94 27.33 -19.11 16.52
N LYS A 95 27.33 -19.16 17.85
CA LYS A 95 28.15 -18.30 18.70
C LYS A 95 28.89 -19.12 19.73
N ASN A 96 30.21 -19.11 19.65
CA ASN A 96 31.08 -19.89 20.53
C ASN A 96 32.06 -18.97 21.25
N GLN A 97 32.10 -19.03 22.58
CA GLN A 97 33.10 -18.32 23.37
C GLN A 97 34.49 -18.87 23.04
N VAL A 98 35.41 -17.98 22.69
CA VAL A 98 36.79 -18.30 22.30
C VAL A 98 37.74 -18.03 23.45
N SER A 99 37.53 -16.93 24.18
CA SER A 99 38.37 -16.57 25.33
C SER A 99 37.64 -15.69 26.32
N GLN A 100 38.15 -15.68 27.55
CA GLN A 100 37.76 -14.74 28.60
C GLN A 100 38.98 -14.40 29.46
N SER A 101 39.17 -13.12 29.74
CA SER A 101 40.23 -12.62 30.61
C SER A 101 39.67 -11.56 31.56
N SER A 102 40.31 -11.43 32.72
CA SER A 102 39.96 -10.42 33.72
C SER A 102 41.24 -9.72 34.20
N GLU A 103 41.20 -8.40 34.31
CA GLU A 103 42.30 -7.56 34.80
C GLU A 103 41.80 -6.50 35.78
N SER A 104 42.66 -6.12 36.73
CA SER A 104 42.43 -4.98 37.63
C SER A 104 43.17 -3.74 37.13
N ARG A 105 42.53 -2.57 37.21
CA ARG A 105 43.16 -1.28 36.86
C ARG A 105 42.79 -0.17 37.83
N GLU A 106 43.68 0.79 38.03
CA GLU A 106 43.39 2.02 38.78
C GLU A 106 42.68 3.04 37.88
N VAL A 107 41.58 3.62 38.35
CA VAL A 107 40.93 4.79 37.75
C VAL A 107 40.94 5.95 38.74
N LEU A 108 40.99 7.18 38.22
CA LEU A 108 40.94 8.39 39.04
C LEU A 108 39.50 8.90 39.11
N THR A 109 38.97 9.05 40.32
CA THR A 109 37.61 9.56 40.59
C THR A 109 37.69 10.91 41.33
N PRO A 110 36.60 11.69 41.42
CA PRO A 110 36.57 12.91 42.23
C PRO A 110 36.94 12.71 43.71
N SER A 111 36.81 11.47 44.21
CA SER A 111 37.16 11.04 45.58
C SER A 111 38.57 10.44 45.73
N GLY A 112 39.36 10.34 44.65
CA GLY A 112 40.72 9.76 44.66
C GLY A 112 40.88 8.55 43.72
N LYS A 113 42.01 7.83 43.85
CA LYS A 113 42.27 6.60 43.07
C LYS A 113 41.40 5.44 43.55
N THR A 114 40.83 4.67 42.63
CA THR A 114 40.00 3.49 42.92
C THR A 114 40.35 2.34 41.98
N THR A 115 40.44 1.13 42.51
CA THR A 115 40.67 -0.09 41.72
C THR A 115 39.36 -0.59 41.12
N THR A 116 39.39 -0.93 39.84
CA THR A 116 38.24 -1.44 39.08
C THR A 116 38.60 -2.72 38.36
N TRP A 117 37.59 -3.55 38.07
CA TRP A 117 37.77 -4.81 37.35
C TRP A 117 37.23 -4.68 35.94
N ARG A 118 37.98 -5.23 34.99
CA ARG A 118 37.60 -5.34 33.59
C ARG A 118 37.62 -6.80 33.19
N THR A 119 36.50 -7.30 32.70
CA THR A 119 36.40 -8.65 32.11
C THR A 119 36.15 -8.54 30.61
N THR A 120 37.01 -9.13 29.79
CA THR A 120 36.88 -9.16 28.34
C THR A 120 36.54 -10.57 27.90
N THR A 121 35.41 -10.76 27.23
CA THR A 121 34.99 -12.04 26.64
C THR A 121 34.95 -11.92 25.13
N VAL A 122 35.68 -12.78 24.42
CA VAL A 122 35.66 -12.84 22.96
C VAL A 122 34.89 -14.08 22.53
N SER A 123 33.88 -13.90 21.69
CA SER A 123 33.13 -14.98 21.06
C SER A 123 33.31 -14.94 19.55
N SER A 124 33.49 -16.09 18.92
CA SER A 124 33.34 -16.23 17.48
C SER A 124 31.86 -16.29 17.11
N VAL A 125 31.51 -15.71 15.97
CA VAL A 125 30.16 -15.78 15.40
C VAL A 125 30.27 -16.26 13.95
N GLN A 126 29.46 -17.25 13.60
CA GLN A 126 29.22 -17.67 12.24
C GLN A 126 27.73 -17.57 11.93
N LYS A 127 27.39 -16.93 10.82
CA LYS A 127 26.03 -16.91 10.28
C LYS A 127 26.05 -17.57 8.91
N ALA A 128 25.14 -18.50 8.67
CA ALA A 128 25.02 -19.18 7.39
C ALA A 128 23.58 -19.17 6.92
N TYR A 129 23.36 -18.94 5.62
CA TYR A 129 22.09 -19.23 4.97
C TYR A 129 22.35 -20.26 3.88
N ASN A 130 21.94 -21.49 4.12
CA ASN A 130 22.17 -22.63 3.25
C ASN A 130 20.84 -23.07 2.65
N GLN A 131 20.78 -23.04 1.33
CA GLN A 131 19.63 -23.42 0.52
C GLN A 131 19.90 -24.78 -0.13
N ASP A 132 19.15 -25.23 -1.13
CA ASP A 132 19.39 -26.53 -1.76
C ASP A 132 20.65 -26.48 -2.62
N TYR A 133 20.82 -25.42 -3.40
CA TYR A 133 21.91 -25.29 -4.40
C TYR A 133 23.00 -24.29 -4.02
N SER A 134 22.74 -23.39 -3.07
CA SER A 134 23.63 -22.29 -2.71
C SER A 134 23.79 -22.12 -1.20
N VAL A 135 24.85 -21.41 -0.80
CA VAL A 135 25.14 -21.04 0.59
C VAL A 135 25.82 -19.67 0.66
N VAL A 136 25.45 -18.89 1.67
CA VAL A 136 26.16 -17.68 2.09
C VAL A 136 26.61 -17.84 3.53
N VAL A 137 27.88 -17.54 3.81
CA VAL A 137 28.47 -17.66 5.15
C VAL A 137 29.20 -16.37 5.52
N GLY A 138 28.83 -15.79 6.65
CA GLY A 138 29.56 -14.70 7.29
C GLY A 138 30.22 -15.17 8.58
N ASN A 139 31.41 -14.63 8.85
CA ASN A 139 32.17 -14.92 10.07
C ASN A 139 32.58 -13.61 10.74
N GLY A 140 32.68 -13.64 12.06
CA GLY A 140 32.94 -12.46 12.86
C GLY A 140 33.33 -12.78 14.29
N THR A 141 33.57 -11.75 15.08
CA THR A 141 33.85 -11.84 16.51
C THR A 141 33.04 -10.83 17.29
N VAL A 142 32.56 -11.22 18.46
CA VAL A 142 31.90 -10.34 19.43
C VAL A 142 32.79 -10.26 20.66
N THR A 143 33.33 -9.07 20.93
CA THR A 143 34.14 -8.75 22.10
C THR A 143 33.30 -7.96 23.08
N LYS A 144 32.95 -8.59 24.21
CA LYS A 144 32.26 -7.92 25.32
C LYS A 144 33.27 -7.55 26.39
N THR A 145 33.43 -6.25 26.62
CA THR A 145 34.18 -5.72 27.76
C THR A 145 33.18 -5.29 28.83
N ASN A 146 33.18 -5.96 29.97
CA ASN A 146 32.45 -5.55 31.17
C ASN A 146 33.41 -4.84 32.11
N ASP A 147 33.17 -3.56 32.32
CA ASP A 147 33.96 -2.72 33.20
C ASP A 147 33.12 -2.25 34.39
N SER A 148 33.60 -2.48 35.61
CA SER A 148 32.86 -2.08 36.81
C SER A 148 32.65 -0.56 36.93
N TYR A 149 33.41 0.25 36.19
CA TYR A 149 33.34 1.71 36.22
C TYR A 149 32.72 2.31 34.96
N ASN A 150 33.12 1.84 33.77
CA ASN A 150 32.64 2.37 32.47
C ASN A 150 31.43 1.63 31.89
N GLY A 151 30.94 0.57 32.55
CA GLY A 151 29.82 -0.24 32.06
C GLY A 151 30.24 -1.28 31.01
N THR A 152 29.26 -1.76 30.23
CA THR A 152 29.48 -2.82 29.23
C THR A 152 29.67 -2.22 27.84
N GLN A 153 30.77 -2.56 27.17
CA GLN A 153 31.02 -2.24 25.76
C GLN A 153 31.02 -3.53 24.94
N THR A 154 30.33 -3.51 23.79
CA THR A 154 30.36 -4.61 22.82
C THR A 154 30.95 -4.11 21.53
N ASP A 155 31.96 -4.80 21.02
CA ASP A 155 32.55 -4.58 19.70
C ASP A 155 32.33 -5.83 18.84
N THR A 156 31.85 -5.64 17.61
CA THR A 156 31.46 -6.74 16.71
C THR A 156 32.15 -6.55 15.37
N THR A 157 32.93 -7.55 14.97
CA THR A 157 33.44 -7.68 13.59
C THR A 157 32.57 -8.67 12.83
N PHE A 158 32.40 -8.45 11.53
CA PHE A 158 31.69 -9.37 10.66
C PHE A 158 32.06 -9.13 9.20
N ALA A 159 32.22 -10.20 8.44
CA ALA A 159 32.40 -10.14 7.00
C ALA A 159 31.73 -11.35 6.33
N VAL A 160 31.21 -11.15 5.12
CA VAL A 160 30.72 -12.25 4.29
C VAL A 160 31.92 -13.00 3.73
N SER A 161 32.27 -14.10 4.38
CA SER A 161 33.44 -14.91 4.07
C SER A 161 33.26 -15.85 2.88
N LYS A 162 32.02 -16.23 2.55
CA LYS A 162 31.73 -17.17 1.47
C LYS A 162 30.37 -16.92 0.84
N VAL A 163 30.34 -16.94 -0.49
CA VAL A 163 29.12 -17.14 -1.30
C VAL A 163 29.46 -18.23 -2.29
N ALA A 164 28.77 -19.36 -2.23
CA ALA A 164 29.10 -20.54 -3.01
C ALA A 164 27.85 -21.36 -3.36
N GLY A 165 27.98 -22.26 -4.32
CA GLY A 165 26.87 -23.10 -4.76
C GLY A 165 27.10 -23.71 -6.14
N TYR A 166 26.16 -24.56 -6.54
CA TYR A 166 26.09 -25.11 -7.88
C TYR A 166 25.60 -24.03 -8.86
N ALA A 167 26.53 -23.43 -9.61
CA ALA A 167 26.23 -22.32 -10.51
C ALA A 167 25.32 -22.76 -11.66
N THR A 168 24.30 -21.95 -11.98
CA THR A 168 23.40 -22.25 -13.10
C THR A 168 24.17 -22.21 -14.42
N PRO A 169 24.14 -23.29 -15.24
CA PRO A 169 24.76 -23.28 -16.56
C PRO A 169 24.16 -22.20 -17.47
N ASP A 170 24.97 -21.55 -18.31
CA ASP A 170 24.51 -20.43 -19.14
C ASP A 170 23.32 -20.77 -20.04
N LYS A 171 23.34 -21.97 -20.62
CA LYS A 171 22.26 -22.49 -21.46
C LYS A 171 20.96 -22.78 -20.71
N ALA A 172 21.01 -22.84 -19.37
CA ALA A 172 19.87 -23.17 -18.52
C ALA A 172 19.34 -21.94 -17.76
N VAL A 173 19.95 -20.77 -17.92
CA VAL A 173 19.39 -19.51 -17.43
C VAL A 173 18.18 -19.16 -18.31
N PRO A 174 16.99 -18.92 -17.72
CA PRO A 174 15.82 -18.53 -18.52
C PRO A 174 16.07 -17.30 -19.39
N THR A 175 15.42 -17.26 -20.55
CA THR A 175 15.60 -16.21 -21.57
C THR A 175 14.41 -15.26 -21.71
N THR A 176 13.24 -15.65 -21.22
CA THR A 176 11.98 -14.87 -21.28
C THR A 176 11.25 -14.94 -19.97
N GLY A 177 10.37 -13.99 -19.66
CA GLY A 177 9.60 -13.89 -18.42
C GLY A 177 10.39 -13.31 -17.24
N SER A 178 9.82 -13.41 -16.04
CA SER A 178 10.44 -12.93 -14.81
C SER A 178 10.14 -13.86 -13.64
N ALA A 179 10.98 -13.80 -12.61
CA ALA A 179 10.73 -14.51 -11.37
C ALA A 179 11.10 -13.66 -10.15
N GLU A 180 10.27 -13.77 -9.11
CA GLU A 180 10.57 -13.27 -7.78
C GLU A 180 11.37 -14.32 -6.99
N TYR A 181 12.34 -13.87 -6.21
CA TYR A 181 13.17 -14.65 -5.32
C TYR A 181 12.98 -14.11 -3.91
N GLN A 182 12.61 -15.00 -2.99
CA GLN A 182 12.37 -14.66 -1.59
C GLN A 182 13.28 -15.49 -0.70
N GLY A 183 13.78 -14.89 0.37
CA GLY A 183 14.63 -15.60 1.32
C GLY A 183 15.15 -14.71 2.42
N LYS A 184 16.35 -15.03 2.94
CA LYS A 184 16.93 -14.38 4.10
C LYS A 184 18.16 -13.57 3.76
N ALA A 185 18.35 -12.51 4.54
CA ALA A 185 19.56 -11.71 4.60
C ALA A 185 20.09 -11.69 6.04
N PHE A 186 21.37 -11.41 6.22
CA PHE A 186 21.97 -11.30 7.54
C PHE A 186 23.19 -10.38 7.54
N SER A 187 23.42 -9.76 8.69
CA SER A 187 24.47 -8.79 8.93
C SER A 187 25.19 -9.08 10.25
N LYS A 188 26.03 -8.14 10.71
CA LYS A 188 26.66 -8.25 12.03
C LYS A 188 25.61 -8.23 13.16
N GLU A 189 24.62 -7.35 13.09
CA GLU A 189 23.67 -7.12 14.20
C GLU A 189 22.43 -8.03 14.12
N GLY A 190 22.11 -8.62 12.96
CA GLY A 190 20.87 -9.38 12.86
C GLY A 190 20.65 -10.14 11.56
N SER A 191 19.38 -10.43 11.31
CA SER A 191 18.87 -11.10 10.12
C SER A 191 17.66 -10.33 9.60
N GLY A 192 17.38 -10.47 8.32
CA GLY A 192 16.26 -9.82 7.65
C GLY A 192 15.79 -10.64 6.45
N ASP A 193 14.95 -10.04 5.63
CA ASP A 193 14.28 -10.71 4.51
C ASP A 193 14.71 -10.13 3.16
N LEU A 194 14.89 -11.00 2.18
CA LEU A 194 15.20 -10.65 0.80
C LEU A 194 13.93 -10.79 -0.06
N ASN A 195 13.66 -9.77 -0.87
CA ASN A 195 12.76 -9.88 -2.01
C ASN A 195 13.45 -9.29 -3.25
N TYR A 196 13.69 -10.13 -4.25
CA TYR A 196 14.44 -9.77 -5.45
C TYR A 196 13.74 -10.28 -6.71
N THR A 197 13.67 -9.46 -7.76
CA THR A 197 13.10 -9.84 -9.05
C THR A 197 14.19 -9.94 -10.09
N VAL A 198 14.20 -11.05 -10.84
CA VAL A 198 14.99 -11.17 -12.07
C VAL A 198 14.03 -11.12 -13.26
N ASN A 199 14.25 -10.17 -14.16
CA ASN A 199 13.56 -10.10 -15.43
C ASN A 199 14.48 -10.69 -16.52
N PHE A 200 14.11 -11.87 -17.02
CA PHE A 200 14.88 -12.61 -18.00
C PHE A 200 14.74 -12.03 -19.42
N ASP A 201 13.58 -11.45 -19.76
CA ASP A 201 13.40 -10.75 -21.04
C ASP A 201 14.33 -9.53 -21.15
N LYS A 202 14.34 -8.69 -20.11
CA LYS A 202 15.13 -7.46 -20.04
C LYS A 202 16.58 -7.72 -19.67
N ARG A 203 16.90 -8.93 -19.20
CA ARG A 203 18.21 -9.30 -18.65
C ARG A 203 18.62 -8.33 -17.55
N THR A 204 17.71 -8.05 -16.62
CA THR A 204 17.95 -7.18 -15.45
C THR A 204 17.49 -7.83 -14.15
N GLY A 205 17.97 -7.33 -13.02
CA GLY A 205 17.45 -7.69 -11.71
C GLY A 205 17.57 -6.55 -10.72
N SER A 206 16.62 -6.47 -9.79
CA SER A 206 16.55 -5.48 -8.71
C SER A 206 15.76 -6.05 -7.54
N GLY A 207 15.88 -5.43 -6.36
CA GLY A 207 15.14 -5.90 -5.20
C GLY A 207 15.37 -5.05 -3.97
N ARG A 208 15.04 -5.62 -2.81
CA ARG A 208 15.23 -4.99 -1.51
C ARG A 208 15.51 -6.02 -0.43
N ILE A 209 16.20 -5.56 0.61
CA ILE A 209 16.39 -6.27 1.86
C ILE A 209 15.70 -5.45 2.96
N THR A 210 14.90 -6.10 3.80
CA THR A 210 14.22 -5.47 4.94
C THR A 210 14.74 -6.05 6.26
N ASP A 211 14.39 -5.37 7.36
CA ASP A 211 14.59 -5.87 8.73
C ASP A 211 16.05 -6.04 9.18
N ILE A 212 16.98 -5.31 8.55
CA ILE A 212 18.35 -5.16 9.03
C ILE A 212 18.40 -3.94 9.97
N ALA A 213 18.53 -4.19 11.27
CA ALA A 213 18.38 -3.20 12.32
C ALA A 213 19.30 -1.96 12.16
N GLU A 214 20.55 -2.17 11.76
CA GLU A 214 21.54 -1.09 11.68
C GLU A 214 21.48 -0.27 10.38
N THR A 215 20.84 -0.79 9.33
CA THR A 215 20.73 -0.10 8.03
C THR A 215 19.32 0.39 7.71
N GLY A 216 18.31 -0.18 8.36
CA GLY A 216 16.93 -0.12 7.88
C GLY A 216 16.79 -0.85 6.54
N ARG A 217 15.83 -0.41 5.72
CA ARG A 217 15.62 -0.98 4.38
C ARG A 217 16.85 -0.74 3.49
N ILE A 218 17.26 -1.74 2.72
CA ILE A 218 18.29 -1.64 1.69
C ILE A 218 17.65 -1.86 0.32
N ASP A 219 17.70 -0.85 -0.53
CA ASP A 219 17.31 -0.94 -1.94
C ASP A 219 18.49 -1.47 -2.76
N LEU A 220 18.26 -2.56 -3.50
CA LEU A 220 19.20 -3.16 -4.44
C LEU A 220 18.86 -2.67 -5.84
N ALA A 221 19.63 -1.69 -6.32
CA ALA A 221 19.36 -1.02 -7.59
C ALA A 221 19.36 -1.99 -8.77
N GLU A 222 18.64 -1.63 -9.83
CA GLU A 222 18.60 -2.43 -11.04
C GLU A 222 19.99 -2.58 -11.66
N GLY A 223 20.39 -3.83 -11.90
CA GLY A 223 21.62 -4.18 -12.59
C GLY A 223 21.39 -5.13 -13.75
N LYS A 224 22.34 -5.18 -14.69
CA LYS A 224 22.29 -6.10 -15.82
C LYS A 224 22.65 -7.51 -15.38
N LEU A 225 21.89 -8.49 -15.89
CA LEU A 225 22.14 -9.91 -15.72
C LEU A 225 23.25 -10.36 -16.68
N GLY A 226 24.44 -10.56 -16.13
CA GLY A 226 25.66 -10.86 -16.87
C GLY A 226 26.61 -11.77 -16.08
N LYS A 227 27.90 -11.70 -16.38
CA LYS A 227 28.92 -12.45 -15.65
C LYS A 227 29.42 -11.67 -14.43
N VAL A 228 29.45 -12.32 -13.28
CA VAL A 228 29.90 -11.74 -12.01
C VAL A 228 30.84 -12.71 -11.29
N GLY A 229 31.83 -12.16 -10.60
CA GLY A 229 32.72 -12.93 -9.73
C GLY A 229 32.07 -13.18 -8.37
N ILE A 230 31.86 -14.44 -8.01
CA ILE A 230 31.28 -14.90 -6.74
C ILE A 230 32.14 -16.04 -6.20
N GLY A 231 32.68 -15.89 -4.98
CA GLY A 231 33.49 -16.94 -4.33
C GLY A 231 34.70 -17.40 -5.15
N GLY A 232 35.33 -16.49 -5.91
CA GLY A 232 36.45 -16.80 -6.80
C GLY A 232 36.06 -17.50 -8.11
N LYS A 233 34.76 -17.69 -8.38
CA LYS A 233 34.24 -18.28 -9.61
C LYS A 233 33.45 -17.25 -10.41
N THR A 234 33.44 -17.38 -11.73
CA THR A 234 32.60 -16.56 -12.61
C THR A 234 31.26 -17.25 -12.81
N VAL A 235 30.18 -16.60 -12.40
CA VAL A 235 28.80 -17.11 -12.51
C VAL A 235 27.91 -16.11 -13.24
N THR A 236 26.74 -16.54 -13.71
CA THR A 236 25.72 -15.62 -14.22
C THR A 236 24.97 -15.00 -13.05
N GLY A 237 24.81 -13.68 -13.05
CA GLY A 237 24.27 -12.93 -11.92
C GLY A 237 24.25 -11.43 -12.15
N VAL A 238 24.05 -10.66 -11.07
CA VAL A 238 23.90 -9.19 -11.12
C VAL A 238 24.92 -8.53 -10.20
N SER A 239 25.48 -7.41 -10.65
CA SER A 239 26.27 -6.50 -9.82
C SER A 239 25.78 -5.07 -10.05
N ALA A 240 25.37 -4.39 -8.98
CA ALA A 240 24.85 -3.03 -9.06
C ALA A 240 25.04 -2.27 -7.73
N ALA A 241 24.52 -1.05 -7.66
CA ALA A 241 24.52 -0.22 -6.46
C ALA A 241 23.53 -0.72 -5.41
N ALA A 242 23.85 -0.50 -4.13
CA ALA A 242 22.95 -0.71 -3.00
C ALA A 242 22.86 0.57 -2.17
N SER A 243 21.67 0.91 -1.69
CA SER A 243 21.42 2.09 -0.86
C SER A 243 20.53 1.76 0.33
N ALA A 244 20.98 2.11 1.52
CA ALA A 244 20.24 1.92 2.76
C ALA A 244 19.47 3.18 3.18
N GLU A 245 18.41 2.98 3.96
CA GLU A 245 17.57 4.04 4.53
C GLU A 245 18.35 4.98 5.46
N ASN A 246 19.36 4.46 6.16
CA ASN A 246 20.27 5.27 6.97
C ASN A 246 21.23 6.17 6.15
N GLY A 247 21.09 6.20 4.81
CA GLY A 247 21.90 7.00 3.89
C GLY A 247 23.17 6.30 3.38
N SER A 248 23.51 5.11 3.91
CA SER A 248 24.68 4.35 3.47
C SER A 248 24.54 3.91 2.01
N LYS A 249 25.62 4.04 1.24
CA LYS A 249 25.67 3.62 -0.18
C LYS A 249 26.84 2.68 -0.41
N GLY A 250 26.61 1.69 -1.25
CA GLY A 250 27.61 0.69 -1.59
C GLY A 250 27.22 -0.11 -2.83
N THR A 251 27.64 -1.37 -2.87
CA THR A 251 27.40 -2.25 -4.02
C THR A 251 26.97 -3.63 -3.58
N TYR A 252 26.22 -4.33 -4.42
CA TYR A 252 25.91 -5.74 -4.21
C TYR A 252 26.32 -6.58 -5.42
N ARG A 253 26.50 -7.87 -5.15
CA ARG A 253 26.71 -8.90 -6.16
C ARG A 253 25.91 -10.14 -5.76
N LEU A 254 25.28 -10.78 -6.74
CA LEU A 254 24.61 -12.07 -6.54
C LEU A 254 24.79 -12.95 -7.77
N GLY A 255 24.79 -14.27 -7.57
CA GLY A 255 24.80 -15.28 -8.62
C GLY A 255 23.50 -16.08 -8.67
N LEU A 256 23.22 -16.67 -9.83
CA LEU A 256 22.15 -17.66 -10.04
C LEU A 256 22.67 -19.08 -9.81
N PHE A 257 21.98 -19.85 -9.00
CA PHE A 257 22.34 -21.21 -8.59
C PHE A 257 21.20 -22.20 -8.85
N GLY A 258 21.57 -23.46 -9.04
CA GLY A 258 20.67 -24.56 -9.38
C GLY A 258 20.74 -24.99 -10.85
N LYS A 259 19.89 -25.92 -11.25
CA LYS A 259 19.87 -26.47 -12.62
C LYS A 259 19.32 -25.47 -13.62
N ALA A 260 18.41 -24.61 -13.18
CA ALA A 260 17.68 -23.65 -13.98
C ALA A 260 17.39 -22.33 -13.22
N ALA A 261 18.36 -21.81 -12.45
CA ALA A 261 18.24 -20.58 -11.66
C ALA A 261 17.15 -20.61 -10.58
N GLU A 262 17.01 -21.72 -9.87
CA GLU A 262 16.09 -21.93 -8.75
C GLU A 262 16.45 -21.08 -7.53
N GLU A 263 17.70 -20.65 -7.41
CA GLU A 263 18.18 -19.90 -6.25
C GLU A 263 19.07 -18.72 -6.65
N ILE A 264 19.09 -17.71 -5.79
CA ILE A 264 20.09 -16.65 -5.78
C ILE A 264 20.85 -16.65 -4.46
N ALA A 265 22.12 -16.25 -4.52
CA ALA A 265 22.94 -15.99 -3.35
C ALA A 265 23.97 -14.89 -3.65
N GLY A 266 24.24 -14.05 -2.67
CA GLY A 266 25.05 -12.86 -2.86
C GLY A 266 25.46 -12.16 -1.58
N SER A 267 26.13 -11.02 -1.76
CA SER A 267 26.45 -10.10 -0.68
C SER A 267 26.32 -8.64 -1.12
N ALA A 268 26.02 -7.77 -0.15
CA ALA A 268 26.04 -6.33 -0.29
C ALA A 268 27.06 -5.74 0.67
N LYS A 269 27.91 -4.84 0.15
CA LYS A 269 28.95 -4.16 0.90
C LYS A 269 28.60 -2.69 1.03
N LEU A 270 28.25 -2.27 2.24
CA LEU A 270 28.05 -0.88 2.66
C LEU A 270 29.25 -0.44 3.53
N PRO A 271 29.42 0.87 3.81
CA PRO A 271 30.59 1.36 4.55
C PRO A 271 30.74 0.76 5.95
N GLU A 272 29.63 0.56 6.67
CA GLU A 272 29.63 0.11 8.08
C GLU A 272 29.03 -1.29 8.31
N SER A 273 28.54 -1.93 7.24
CA SER A 273 27.92 -3.25 7.31
C SER A 273 28.10 -4.04 6.00
N GLU A 274 28.35 -5.33 6.13
CA GLU A 274 28.34 -6.28 5.02
C GLU A 274 27.20 -7.27 5.24
N ILE A 275 26.39 -7.45 4.21
CA ILE A 275 25.14 -8.21 4.25
C ILE A 275 25.29 -9.44 3.39
N GLY A 276 25.13 -10.63 3.95
CA GLY A 276 24.98 -11.88 3.20
C GLY A 276 23.50 -12.14 2.92
N PHE A 277 23.15 -12.61 1.73
CA PHE A 277 21.74 -12.91 1.42
C PHE A 277 21.57 -14.02 0.39
N GLY A 278 20.42 -14.68 0.43
CA GLY A 278 19.99 -15.63 -0.61
C GLY A 278 18.49 -15.73 -0.69
N GLY A 279 17.98 -16.29 -1.78
CA GLY A 279 16.55 -16.51 -1.97
C GLY A 279 16.24 -17.65 -2.94
N LYS A 280 15.10 -18.30 -2.70
CA LYS A 280 14.53 -19.32 -3.58
C LYS A 280 13.55 -18.65 -4.54
N ARG A 281 13.54 -19.13 -5.78
CA ARG A 281 12.65 -18.65 -6.83
C ARG A 281 11.21 -19.09 -6.55
N GLY A 282 10.27 -18.16 -6.66
CA GLY A 282 8.84 -18.44 -6.71
C GLY A 282 8.40 -18.88 -8.11
N ASP A 283 7.11 -18.68 -8.40
CA ASP A 283 6.54 -19.01 -9.70
C ASP A 283 7.10 -18.13 -10.81
N PHE A 284 7.18 -18.72 -12.00
CA PHE A 284 7.62 -18.02 -13.19
C PHE A 284 6.47 -17.19 -13.76
N ILE A 285 6.66 -15.88 -13.85
CA ILE A 285 5.70 -14.98 -14.47
C ILE A 285 6.04 -14.93 -15.95
N SER A 286 5.13 -15.41 -16.80
CA SER A 286 5.33 -15.37 -18.25
C SER A 286 5.37 -13.92 -18.75
N ARG A 287 5.95 -13.71 -19.94
CA ARG A 287 5.93 -12.41 -20.59
C ARG A 287 4.49 -11.92 -20.81
N GLU A 288 3.61 -12.81 -21.26
CA GLU A 288 2.19 -12.52 -21.49
C GLU A 288 1.49 -12.07 -20.20
N GLU A 289 1.77 -12.74 -19.08
CA GLU A 289 1.22 -12.36 -17.78
C GLU A 289 1.79 -11.03 -17.28
N THR A 290 3.08 -10.77 -17.51
CA THR A 290 3.71 -9.49 -17.18
C THR A 290 3.04 -8.34 -17.95
N GLU A 291 2.85 -8.49 -19.26
CA GLU A 291 2.18 -7.50 -20.11
C GLU A 291 0.72 -7.30 -19.69
N ARG A 292 0.02 -8.38 -19.32
CA ARG A 292 -1.35 -8.34 -18.79
C ARG A 292 -1.42 -7.56 -17.48
N LEU A 293 -0.51 -7.80 -16.54
CA LEU A 293 -0.48 -7.12 -15.24
C LEU A 293 -0.16 -5.62 -15.41
N GLU A 294 0.80 -5.25 -16.25
CA GLU A 294 1.10 -3.84 -16.53
C GLU A 294 -0.10 -3.10 -17.14
N LYS A 295 -0.78 -3.73 -18.12
CA LYS A 295 -2.00 -3.18 -18.70
C LYS A 295 -3.10 -2.99 -17.65
N ARG A 296 -3.31 -4.00 -16.80
CA ARG A 296 -4.29 -3.95 -15.72
C ARG A 296 -3.97 -2.85 -14.70
N LYS A 297 -2.70 -2.70 -14.31
CA LYS A 297 -2.24 -1.64 -13.40
C LYS A 297 -2.56 -0.26 -13.96
N ALA A 298 -2.28 -0.05 -15.25
CA ALA A 298 -2.60 1.20 -15.93
C ALA A 298 -4.12 1.48 -15.98
N GLU A 299 -4.93 0.47 -16.24
CA GLU A 299 -6.39 0.57 -16.26
C GLU A 299 -6.99 0.90 -14.88
N LEU A 300 -6.55 0.21 -13.83
CA LEU A 300 -6.97 0.49 -12.46
C LEU A 300 -6.64 1.93 -12.05
N ASN A 301 -5.43 2.39 -12.37
CA ASN A 301 -4.99 3.75 -12.06
C ASN A 301 -5.81 4.81 -12.84
N LYS A 302 -6.10 4.55 -14.11
CA LYS A 302 -6.94 5.42 -14.94
C LYS A 302 -8.35 5.52 -14.36
N ASN A 303 -9.01 4.40 -14.11
CA ASN A 303 -10.38 4.37 -13.58
C ASN A 303 -10.47 5.07 -12.22
N ALA A 304 -9.46 4.89 -11.37
CA ALA A 304 -9.38 5.56 -10.07
C ALA A 304 -9.25 7.10 -10.21
N THR A 305 -8.42 7.54 -11.14
CA THR A 305 -8.21 8.97 -11.42
C THR A 305 -9.47 9.61 -12.00
N GLU A 306 -10.12 8.95 -12.97
CA GLU A 306 -11.39 9.40 -13.57
C GLU A 306 -12.53 9.42 -12.54
N GLY A 307 -12.47 8.53 -11.54
CA GLY A 307 -13.34 8.52 -10.37
C GLY A 307 -13.17 9.70 -9.42
N GLY A 308 -12.09 10.50 -9.56
CA GLY A 308 -11.82 11.68 -8.73
C GLY A 308 -10.86 11.45 -7.58
N LEU A 309 -10.17 10.30 -7.52
CA LEU A 309 -9.05 10.11 -6.61
C LEU A 309 -7.84 10.94 -7.04
N THR A 310 -7.03 11.36 -6.07
CA THR A 310 -5.73 12.00 -6.35
C THR A 310 -4.77 11.02 -7.03
N ALA A 311 -3.75 11.53 -7.73
CA ALA A 311 -2.75 10.69 -8.40
C ALA A 311 -2.07 9.68 -7.45
N THR A 312 -1.77 10.09 -6.22
CA THR A 312 -1.19 9.20 -5.20
C THR A 312 -2.17 8.09 -4.81
N GLN A 313 -3.41 8.45 -4.48
CA GLN A 313 -4.44 7.46 -4.10
C GLN A 313 -4.75 6.49 -5.23
N ALA A 314 -4.80 6.95 -6.48
CA ALA A 314 -5.04 6.11 -7.65
C ALA A 314 -3.90 5.10 -7.87
N LYS A 315 -2.65 5.52 -7.67
CA LYS A 315 -1.47 4.65 -7.76
C LYS A 315 -1.49 3.58 -6.67
N ASP A 316 -1.74 3.99 -5.41
CA ASP A 316 -1.81 3.08 -4.27
C ASP A 316 -2.93 2.03 -4.45
N TYR A 317 -4.08 2.47 -4.97
CA TYR A 317 -5.20 1.59 -5.33
C TYR A 317 -4.78 0.58 -6.42
N ALA A 318 -4.18 1.05 -7.52
CA ALA A 318 -3.77 0.18 -8.62
C ALA A 318 -2.74 -0.88 -8.19
N GLU A 319 -1.82 -0.52 -7.29
CA GLU A 319 -0.83 -1.45 -6.73
C GLU A 319 -1.46 -2.48 -5.79
N LYS A 320 -2.35 -2.03 -4.90
CA LYS A 320 -3.01 -2.91 -3.93
C LYS A 320 -3.95 -3.93 -4.57
N TYR A 321 -4.67 -3.54 -5.62
CA TYR A 321 -5.72 -4.37 -6.24
C TYR A 321 -5.30 -5.03 -7.56
N LEU A 322 -4.01 -4.96 -7.91
CA LEU A 322 -3.48 -5.53 -9.16
C LEU A 322 -3.77 -7.03 -9.33
N LYS A 323 -3.69 -7.79 -8.24
CA LYS A 323 -3.86 -9.25 -8.21
C LYS A 323 -5.25 -9.71 -7.72
N GLN A 324 -6.15 -8.79 -7.41
CA GLN A 324 -7.51 -9.15 -6.97
C GLN A 324 -8.45 -9.40 -8.15
N ASP A 325 -9.69 -9.82 -7.90
CA ASP A 325 -10.73 -9.89 -8.92
C ASP A 325 -11.33 -8.50 -9.22
N ASP A 326 -11.95 -8.36 -10.38
CA ASP A 326 -12.47 -7.07 -10.85
C ASP A 326 -13.66 -6.57 -10.01
N ALA A 327 -14.46 -7.46 -9.44
CA ALA A 327 -15.62 -7.07 -8.64
C ALA A 327 -15.19 -6.49 -7.30
N ALA A 328 -14.24 -7.13 -6.62
CA ALA A 328 -13.65 -6.62 -5.38
C ALA A 328 -12.97 -5.26 -5.58
N ALA A 329 -12.19 -5.13 -6.66
CA ALA A 329 -11.52 -3.87 -7.00
C ALA A 329 -12.55 -2.75 -7.25
N GLN A 330 -13.57 -2.99 -8.08
CA GLN A 330 -14.61 -2.00 -8.38
C GLN A 330 -15.43 -1.59 -7.15
N ALA A 331 -15.80 -2.53 -6.28
CA ALA A 331 -16.54 -2.24 -5.06
C ALA A 331 -15.74 -1.31 -4.13
N GLU A 332 -14.45 -1.59 -3.94
CA GLU A 332 -13.59 -0.73 -3.13
C GLU A 332 -13.37 0.63 -3.79
N LEU A 333 -13.18 0.68 -5.12
CA LEU A 333 -13.03 1.94 -5.83
C LEU A 333 -14.24 2.85 -5.60
N GLY A 334 -15.46 2.30 -5.68
CA GLY A 334 -16.69 3.02 -5.37
C GLY A 334 -16.69 3.59 -3.95
N ARG A 335 -16.24 2.81 -2.96
CA ARG A 335 -16.11 3.24 -1.56
C ARG A 335 -15.11 4.40 -1.41
N LEU A 336 -13.94 4.29 -2.04
CA LEU A 336 -12.87 5.29 -1.97
C LEU A 336 -13.31 6.61 -2.63
N ILE A 337 -13.94 6.55 -3.80
CA ILE A 337 -14.49 7.72 -4.49
C ILE A 337 -15.54 8.41 -3.61
N LYS A 338 -16.45 7.64 -3.00
CA LYS A 338 -17.48 8.18 -2.11
C LYS A 338 -16.86 8.94 -0.94
N GLN A 339 -15.85 8.36 -0.29
CA GLN A 339 -15.13 9.00 0.80
C GLN A 339 -14.38 10.26 0.35
N ALA A 340 -13.71 10.21 -0.80
CA ALA A 340 -12.98 11.35 -1.34
C ALA A 340 -13.92 12.53 -1.66
N ASN A 341 -15.06 12.26 -2.29
CA ASN A 341 -16.08 13.27 -2.57
C ASN A 341 -16.66 13.87 -1.27
N TYR A 342 -16.90 13.04 -0.25
CA TYR A 342 -17.35 13.51 1.06
C TYR A 342 -16.34 14.47 1.69
N ASN A 343 -15.06 14.09 1.76
CA ASN A 343 -14.01 14.92 2.35
C ASN A 343 -13.82 16.24 1.58
N LYS A 344 -13.80 16.17 0.25
CA LYS A 344 -13.74 17.36 -0.61
C LYS A 344 -14.94 18.29 -0.35
N GLY A 345 -16.13 17.73 -0.21
CA GLY A 345 -17.32 18.51 0.11
C GLY A 345 -17.22 19.25 1.43
N LEU A 346 -16.62 18.63 2.46
CA LEU A 346 -16.41 19.28 3.75
C LEU A 346 -15.43 20.46 3.65
N GLU A 347 -14.34 20.29 2.89
CA GLU A 347 -13.36 21.36 2.65
C GLU A 347 -13.99 22.54 1.90
N GLU A 348 -14.75 22.27 0.84
CA GLU A 348 -15.44 23.32 0.07
C GLU A 348 -16.57 23.99 0.87
N ALA A 349 -17.28 23.23 1.70
CA ALA A 349 -18.28 23.79 2.61
C ALA A 349 -17.63 24.75 3.61
N GLN A 350 -16.50 24.35 4.21
CA GLN A 350 -15.76 25.20 5.13
C GLN A 350 -15.30 26.50 4.46
N LYS A 351 -14.79 26.44 3.22
CA LYS A 351 -14.44 27.65 2.44
C LYS A 351 -15.65 28.57 2.22
N ALA A 352 -16.79 28.00 1.83
CA ALA A 352 -18.00 28.77 1.58
C ALA A 352 -18.55 29.43 2.86
N ILE A 353 -18.47 28.74 3.99
CA ILE A 353 -18.89 29.25 5.31
C ILE A 353 -17.96 30.37 5.78
N SER A 354 -16.64 30.19 5.67
CA SER A 354 -15.65 31.21 6.05
C SER A 354 -15.70 32.47 5.17
N ALA A 355 -16.35 32.41 4.01
CA ALA A 355 -16.55 33.54 3.11
C ALA A 355 -17.80 34.39 3.44
N LEU A 356 -18.62 33.98 4.40
CA LEU A 356 -19.77 34.79 4.85
C LEU A 356 -19.30 36.07 5.54
N ASP A 357 -20.04 37.16 5.32
CA ASP A 357 -19.86 38.36 6.13
C ASP A 357 -20.45 38.14 7.51
N THR A 358 -19.57 37.97 8.49
CA THR A 358 -19.94 37.69 9.88
C THR A 358 -19.72 38.87 10.79
N TYR A 359 -19.35 40.05 10.28
CA TYR A 359 -19.04 41.21 11.12
C TYR A 359 -20.14 41.48 12.16
N PRO A 360 -19.79 41.80 13.41
CA PRO A 360 -18.44 41.90 14.03
C PRO A 360 -17.84 40.57 14.54
N VAL A 361 -18.46 39.42 14.27
CA VAL A 361 -17.95 38.10 14.68
C VAL A 361 -16.72 37.75 13.85
N LYS A 362 -15.63 37.37 14.53
CA LYS A 362 -14.33 37.07 13.89
C LYS A 362 -14.35 35.84 12.99
N SER A 363 -15.01 34.77 13.44
CA SER A 363 -15.15 33.52 12.69
C SER A 363 -16.32 32.72 13.25
N LEU A 364 -16.94 31.89 12.39
CA LEU A 364 -17.94 30.91 12.81
C LEU A 364 -17.32 29.57 13.25
N ASP A 365 -16.01 29.39 13.14
CA ASP A 365 -15.33 28.10 13.34
C ASP A 365 -15.50 27.52 14.75
N GLU A 366 -15.68 28.37 15.76
CA GLU A 366 -15.94 27.96 17.15
C GLU A 366 -17.30 27.27 17.33
N TYR A 367 -18.25 27.49 16.41
CA TYR A 367 -19.60 26.91 16.45
C TYR A 367 -19.64 25.63 15.61
N LYS A 368 -19.24 24.50 16.20
CA LYS A 368 -19.24 23.21 15.49
C LYS A 368 -20.62 22.85 14.93
N ALA A 369 -20.62 22.13 13.81
CA ALA A 369 -21.82 21.59 13.23
C ALA A 369 -22.52 20.64 14.21
N ASP A 370 -23.79 20.90 14.44
CA ASP A 370 -24.64 20.12 15.35
C ASP A 370 -26.08 20.21 14.85
N PRO A 371 -26.66 19.12 14.32
CA PRO A 371 -27.99 19.14 13.72
C PRO A 371 -29.11 19.44 14.71
N GLU A 372 -28.87 19.31 16.01
CA GLU A 372 -29.88 19.56 17.03
C GLU A 372 -29.80 20.95 17.65
N LYS A 373 -28.71 21.68 17.41
CA LYS A 373 -28.41 22.92 18.13
C LYS A 373 -28.46 24.14 17.22
N LEU A 374 -29.16 25.17 17.69
CA LEU A 374 -29.01 26.54 17.21
C LEU A 374 -28.01 27.27 18.11
N HIS A 375 -27.08 27.99 17.50
CA HIS A 375 -26.15 28.83 18.23
C HIS A 375 -26.65 30.28 18.21
N TYR A 376 -26.73 30.89 19.38
CA TYR A 376 -27.09 32.29 19.53
C TYR A 376 -25.82 33.10 19.81
N ILE A 377 -25.62 34.17 19.05
CA ILE A 377 -24.39 34.94 19.06
C ILE A 377 -24.75 36.42 19.26
N PHE A 378 -24.29 36.97 20.38
CA PHE A 378 -24.36 38.41 20.62
C PHE A 378 -23.28 39.10 19.79
N ALA A 379 -23.68 40.10 19.00
CA ALA A 379 -22.81 40.76 18.05
C ALA A 379 -22.76 42.27 18.37
N TYR A 380 -21.69 42.68 19.04
CA TYR A 380 -21.48 44.08 19.46
C TYR A 380 -20.12 44.60 18.98
N ALA A 381 -20.14 45.79 18.40
CA ALA A 381 -18.98 46.61 18.11
C ALA A 381 -19.36 48.10 18.24
N LYS A 382 -18.38 49.01 18.17
CA LYS A 382 -18.61 50.46 18.31
C LYS A 382 -19.78 50.97 17.44
N ASP A 383 -19.84 50.48 16.20
CA ASP A 383 -20.81 50.89 15.19
C ASP A 383 -21.75 49.76 14.78
N TYR A 384 -21.84 48.69 15.57
CA TYR A 384 -22.75 47.57 15.30
C TYR A 384 -23.38 47.06 16.60
N SER A 385 -24.69 46.89 16.60
CA SER A 385 -25.38 46.14 17.65
C SER A 385 -26.47 45.27 17.05
N GLY A 386 -26.51 44.02 17.47
CA GLY A 386 -27.47 43.05 16.95
C GLY A 386 -27.22 41.67 17.52
N ASN A 387 -28.01 40.72 17.04
CA ASN A 387 -27.91 39.32 17.41
C ASN A 387 -27.85 38.48 16.13
N LYS A 388 -27.10 37.39 16.19
CA LYS A 388 -27.05 36.40 15.11
C LYS A 388 -27.51 35.06 15.65
N LYS A 389 -28.18 34.29 14.81
CA LYS A 389 -28.57 32.91 15.10
C LYS A 389 -28.11 32.01 13.98
N LEU A 390 -27.47 30.91 14.34
CA LEU A 390 -26.72 30.07 13.43
C LEU A 390 -27.21 28.62 13.54
N TYR A 391 -27.63 28.05 12.42
CA TYR A 391 -27.78 26.62 12.25
C TYR A 391 -26.62 26.10 11.39
N ARG A 392 -25.67 25.41 12.02
CA ARG A 392 -24.48 24.89 11.34
C ARG A 392 -24.60 23.39 11.14
N GLN A 393 -24.55 22.99 9.88
CA GLN A 393 -24.51 21.61 9.43
C GLN A 393 -23.09 21.31 8.86
N PRO A 394 -22.70 20.04 8.69
CA PRO A 394 -21.41 19.68 8.11
C PRO A 394 -21.11 20.34 6.75
N PHE A 395 -22.07 20.40 5.84
CA PHE A 395 -21.87 20.89 4.46
C PHE A 395 -22.48 22.27 4.20
N SER A 396 -23.26 22.81 5.13
CA SER A 396 -23.99 24.06 4.94
C SER A 396 -24.28 24.79 6.25
N VAL A 397 -24.68 26.05 6.11
CA VAL A 397 -25.00 26.94 7.22
C VAL A 397 -26.19 27.81 6.87
N VAL A 398 -27.04 28.06 7.86
CA VAL A 398 -28.08 29.09 7.83
C VAL A 398 -27.77 30.09 8.92
N LEU A 399 -27.46 31.32 8.55
CA LEU A 399 -27.12 32.41 9.45
C LEU A 399 -28.20 33.49 9.38
N SER A 400 -28.95 33.65 10.47
CA SER A 400 -29.90 34.74 10.66
C SER A 400 -29.21 35.92 11.34
N ASN A 401 -29.38 37.11 10.78
CA ASN A 401 -28.87 38.36 11.34
C ASN A 401 -30.05 39.25 11.72
N VAL A 402 -30.05 39.77 12.95
CA VAL A 402 -30.94 40.84 13.40
C VAL A 402 -30.08 42.03 13.79
N VAL A 403 -30.18 43.10 13.02
CA VAL A 403 -29.34 44.29 13.16
C VAL A 403 -30.15 45.45 13.71
N ASN A 404 -29.72 46.00 14.85
CA ASN A 404 -30.30 47.19 15.46
C ASN A 404 -29.52 48.45 15.05
N LYS A 405 -28.20 48.33 14.92
CA LYS A 405 -27.29 49.38 14.47
C LYS A 405 -26.20 48.79 13.59
N ASP A 406 -25.88 49.47 12.50
CA ASP A 406 -24.76 49.17 11.60
C ASP A 406 -23.95 50.45 11.31
N LYS A 407 -22.77 50.31 10.68
CA LYS A 407 -21.81 51.40 10.38
C LYS A 407 -22.42 52.55 9.58
N ASP A 408 -23.40 52.25 8.74
CA ASP A 408 -23.99 53.20 7.80
C ASP A 408 -25.40 53.66 8.19
N LYS A 409 -26.11 52.90 9.05
CA LYS A 409 -27.52 53.11 9.37
C LYS A 409 -27.86 52.66 10.80
N GLU A 410 -28.62 53.49 11.50
CA GLU A 410 -29.24 53.14 12.78
C GLU A 410 -30.73 52.85 12.57
N TYR A 411 -31.19 51.67 12.98
CA TYR A 411 -32.57 51.24 12.77
C TYR A 411 -33.41 51.60 14.00
N TRP A 412 -34.00 52.79 14.01
CA TRP A 412 -34.87 53.26 15.08
C TRP A 412 -36.21 52.51 15.07
N GLY A 413 -36.39 51.57 16.01
CA GLY A 413 -37.68 50.91 16.29
C GLY A 413 -38.02 49.68 15.45
N ASN A 414 -37.25 49.34 14.40
CA ASN A 414 -37.46 48.13 13.58
C ASN A 414 -36.11 47.47 13.23
N ALA A 415 -35.72 46.44 13.98
CA ALA A 415 -34.51 45.67 13.67
C ALA A 415 -34.59 45.07 12.25
N HIS A 416 -33.51 45.19 11.47
CA HIS A 416 -33.46 44.59 10.13
C HIS A 416 -33.03 43.13 10.24
N ALA A 417 -33.92 42.21 9.83
CA ALA A 417 -33.66 40.78 9.82
C ALA A 417 -33.40 40.27 8.40
N TYR A 418 -32.31 39.54 8.20
CA TYR A 418 -31.99 38.87 6.93
C TYR A 418 -31.24 37.57 7.19
N HIS A 419 -31.36 36.61 6.28
CA HIS A 419 -30.67 35.33 6.39
C HIS A 419 -29.54 35.20 5.35
N GLN A 420 -28.54 34.40 5.63
CA GLN A 420 -27.46 34.03 4.72
C GLN A 420 -27.30 32.52 4.72
N ILE A 421 -27.18 31.94 3.53
CA ILE A 421 -26.99 30.51 3.33
C ILE A 421 -25.70 30.29 2.55
N ALA A 422 -24.83 29.46 3.10
CA ALA A 422 -23.60 29.05 2.45
C ALA A 422 -23.33 27.57 2.68
N GLY A 423 -22.54 26.97 1.81
CA GLY A 423 -22.21 25.56 1.88
C GLY A 423 -21.69 25.03 0.56
N TYR A 424 -21.36 23.74 0.55
CA TYR A 424 -20.97 23.02 -0.65
C TYR A 424 -22.21 22.55 -1.41
N ALA A 425 -22.57 23.26 -2.48
CA ALA A 425 -23.69 22.87 -3.33
C ALA A 425 -23.48 21.48 -3.94
N THR A 426 -24.46 20.59 -3.82
CA THR A 426 -24.35 19.24 -4.36
C THR A 426 -24.18 19.28 -5.89
N PRO A 427 -23.10 18.69 -6.44
CA PRO A 427 -22.94 18.59 -7.88
C PRO A 427 -24.09 17.80 -8.50
N GLU A 428 -24.61 18.27 -9.63
CA GLU A 428 -25.76 17.65 -10.31
C GLU A 428 -25.57 16.14 -10.56
N LYS A 429 -24.36 15.74 -10.98
CA LYS A 429 -23.99 14.33 -11.23
C LYS A 429 -23.93 13.45 -9.99
N LEU A 430 -23.91 14.03 -8.79
CA LEU A 430 -23.85 13.30 -7.52
C LEU A 430 -25.17 13.37 -6.75
N LEU A 431 -26.20 14.00 -7.31
CA LEU A 431 -27.54 13.91 -6.73
C LEU A 431 -28.04 12.46 -6.79
N PRO A 432 -28.65 11.96 -5.71
CA PRO A 432 -29.38 10.70 -5.78
C PRO A 432 -30.43 10.76 -6.90
N THR A 433 -30.56 9.64 -7.62
CA THR A 433 -31.45 9.52 -8.78
C THR A 433 -32.70 8.68 -8.50
N LEU A 434 -32.74 7.98 -7.36
CA LEU A 434 -33.80 7.06 -6.97
C LEU A 434 -34.02 7.09 -5.45
N GLY A 435 -35.22 6.69 -5.04
CA GLY A 435 -35.64 6.59 -3.64
C GLY A 435 -36.13 7.91 -3.06
N THR A 436 -36.62 7.83 -1.83
CA THR A 436 -37.22 8.94 -1.09
C THR A 436 -36.48 9.15 0.22
N ALA A 437 -36.27 10.41 0.61
CA ALA A 437 -35.69 10.74 1.90
C ALA A 437 -36.41 11.90 2.58
N THR A 438 -36.45 11.88 3.91
CA THR A 438 -36.92 12.98 4.75
C THR A 438 -35.73 13.76 5.26
N TYR A 439 -35.78 15.07 5.09
CA TYR A 439 -34.86 16.03 5.68
C TYR A 439 -35.52 16.63 6.94
N ALA A 440 -34.82 16.58 8.05
CA ALA A 440 -35.28 17.15 9.32
C ALA A 440 -34.26 18.18 9.82
N GLY A 441 -34.74 19.29 10.37
CA GLY A 441 -33.85 20.30 10.93
C GLY A 441 -34.57 21.47 11.57
N LYS A 442 -33.97 22.66 11.48
CA LYS A 442 -34.41 23.86 12.17
C LYS A 442 -34.80 24.96 11.17
N ALA A 443 -35.76 25.78 11.58
CA ALA A 443 -36.13 27.03 10.92
C ALA A 443 -35.90 28.19 11.89
N ILE A 444 -35.44 29.33 11.38
CA ILE A 444 -35.03 30.49 12.15
C ILE A 444 -35.85 31.70 11.70
N MET A 445 -36.56 32.30 12.63
CA MET A 445 -37.25 33.56 12.44
C MET A 445 -37.25 34.32 13.76
N GLN A 446 -36.16 35.05 14.03
CA GLN A 446 -35.97 35.68 15.35
C GLN A 446 -37.16 36.60 15.72
N PRO A 447 -37.70 36.45 16.95
CA PRO A 447 -37.14 35.70 18.09
C PRO A 447 -37.40 34.18 18.10
N ASP A 448 -38.29 33.67 17.25
CA ASP A 448 -38.78 32.30 17.30
C ASP A 448 -37.92 31.28 16.53
N ASP A 449 -38.07 30.01 16.94
CA ASP A 449 -37.44 28.85 16.31
C ASP A 449 -38.49 27.85 15.86
N GLY A 450 -38.39 27.44 14.61
CA GLY A 450 -39.20 26.38 14.04
C GLY A 450 -38.42 25.09 13.81
N LYS A 451 -39.15 24.06 13.40
CA LYS A 451 -38.62 22.80 12.88
C LYS A 451 -39.07 22.62 11.45
N VAL A 452 -38.18 22.14 10.59
CA VAL A 452 -38.51 21.77 9.21
C VAL A 452 -38.53 20.25 9.05
N SER A 453 -39.53 19.75 8.32
CA SER A 453 -39.61 18.39 7.83
C SER A 453 -39.91 18.45 6.34
N TYR A 454 -39.01 17.94 5.50
CA TYR A 454 -39.13 18.05 4.05
C TYR A 454 -38.83 16.71 3.38
N VAL A 455 -39.76 16.21 2.57
CA VAL A 455 -39.63 14.94 1.87
C VAL A 455 -39.20 15.21 0.43
N VAL A 456 -38.16 14.52 -0.03
CA VAL A 456 -37.69 14.55 -1.41
C VAL A 456 -37.81 13.16 -2.01
N ASP A 457 -38.51 13.06 -3.13
CA ASP A 457 -38.54 11.88 -3.98
C ASP A 457 -37.58 12.10 -5.15
N PHE A 458 -36.41 11.47 -5.08
CA PHE A 458 -35.38 11.61 -6.11
C PHE A 458 -35.78 10.95 -7.43
N GLY A 459 -36.60 9.89 -7.37
CA GLY A 459 -37.10 9.20 -8.55
C GLY A 459 -38.15 10.02 -9.30
N LYS A 460 -39.10 10.65 -8.58
CA LYS A 460 -40.08 11.57 -9.17
C LYS A 460 -39.53 12.96 -9.43
N ARG A 461 -38.36 13.27 -8.88
CA ARG A 461 -37.75 14.60 -8.95
C ARG A 461 -38.64 15.67 -8.34
N THR A 462 -39.34 15.36 -7.24
CA THR A 462 -40.21 16.30 -6.53
C THR A 462 -39.88 16.35 -5.03
N GLY A 463 -40.39 17.36 -4.34
CA GLY A 463 -40.38 17.37 -2.88
C GLY A 463 -41.34 18.41 -2.31
N SER A 464 -41.74 18.18 -1.06
CA SER A 464 -42.70 19.00 -0.31
C SER A 464 -42.41 18.85 1.18
N GLY A 465 -42.90 19.76 2.02
CA GLY A 465 -42.66 19.68 3.45
C GLY A 465 -43.49 20.63 4.28
N GLU A 466 -43.04 20.84 5.51
CA GLU A 466 -43.65 21.75 6.46
C GLU A 466 -42.62 22.37 7.40
N ILE A 467 -42.94 23.58 7.87
CA ILE A 467 -42.29 24.24 8.99
C ILE A 467 -43.31 24.40 10.11
N THR A 468 -42.92 24.07 11.34
CA THR A 468 -43.76 24.12 12.53
C THR A 468 -43.05 24.83 13.68
N GLY A 469 -43.77 25.26 14.71
CA GLY A 469 -43.19 25.91 15.90
C GLY A 469 -42.97 27.42 15.78
N LEU A 470 -43.51 28.06 14.72
CA LEU A 470 -43.48 29.51 14.55
C LEU A 470 -44.87 30.07 14.87
N ASP A 471 -45.01 30.69 16.04
CA ASP A 471 -46.33 31.13 16.55
C ASP A 471 -47.00 32.18 15.66
N ASP A 472 -46.21 33.06 15.03
CA ASP A 472 -46.67 34.10 14.10
C ASP A 472 -47.32 33.54 12.83
N PHE A 473 -46.96 32.33 12.41
CA PHE A 473 -47.38 31.73 11.14
C PHE A 473 -48.18 30.43 11.29
N GLY A 474 -48.15 29.82 12.49
CA GLY A 474 -48.66 28.47 12.70
C GLY A 474 -47.87 27.45 11.87
N LYS A 475 -48.56 26.43 11.34
CA LYS A 475 -47.94 25.51 10.38
C LYS A 475 -47.75 26.20 9.02
N ILE A 476 -46.55 26.14 8.48
CA ILE A 476 -46.27 26.54 7.09
C ILE A 476 -46.15 25.27 6.25
N THR A 477 -47.00 25.14 5.24
CA THR A 477 -46.92 24.07 4.25
C THR A 477 -46.03 24.51 3.09
N LEU A 478 -44.99 23.74 2.79
CA LEU A 478 -44.12 23.90 1.63
C LEU A 478 -44.67 23.00 0.53
N GLN A 479 -45.42 23.59 -0.41
CA GLN A 479 -46.10 22.84 -1.47
C GLN A 479 -45.11 22.11 -2.37
N GLU A 480 -45.58 21.06 -3.06
CA GLU A 480 -44.71 20.28 -3.93
C GLU A 480 -44.03 21.16 -4.98
N GLY A 481 -42.72 20.97 -5.16
CA GLY A 481 -41.93 21.58 -6.21
C GLY A 481 -41.04 20.55 -6.90
N SER A 482 -40.60 20.86 -8.12
CA SER A 482 -39.69 20.02 -8.90
C SER A 482 -38.23 20.28 -8.55
N ILE A 483 -37.39 19.24 -8.60
CA ILE A 483 -35.94 19.38 -8.46
C ILE A 483 -35.37 19.95 -9.76
N ALA A 484 -34.86 21.19 -9.68
CA ALA A 484 -34.32 21.94 -10.81
C ALA A 484 -33.11 22.77 -10.39
N LYS A 485 -32.53 23.52 -11.34
CA LYS A 485 -31.58 24.59 -11.02
C LYS A 485 -32.33 25.77 -10.44
N VAL A 486 -31.91 26.23 -9.27
CA VAL A 486 -32.48 27.36 -8.54
C VAL A 486 -31.39 28.40 -8.25
N SER A 487 -31.80 29.65 -8.05
CA SER A 487 -30.89 30.75 -7.69
C SER A 487 -31.07 31.12 -6.22
N LEU A 488 -30.41 30.40 -5.32
CA LEU A 488 -30.45 30.69 -3.89
C LEU A 488 -29.44 31.79 -3.57
N GLN A 489 -29.92 32.98 -3.21
CA GLN A 489 -29.07 34.15 -2.89
C GLN A 489 -28.00 34.43 -3.96
N ASN A 490 -28.45 34.48 -5.23
CA ASN A 490 -27.63 34.70 -6.42
C ASN A 490 -26.61 33.59 -6.74
N LYS A 491 -26.72 32.42 -6.09
CA LYS A 491 -25.90 31.24 -6.39
C LYS A 491 -26.75 30.18 -7.08
N GLN A 492 -26.32 29.79 -8.28
CA GLN A 492 -26.94 28.71 -9.04
C GLN A 492 -26.58 27.36 -8.41
N MET A 493 -27.58 26.56 -8.11
CA MET A 493 -27.41 25.22 -7.56
C MET A 493 -28.61 24.34 -7.84
N MET A 494 -28.48 23.03 -7.61
CA MET A 494 -29.63 22.14 -7.65
C MET A 494 -30.45 22.31 -6.37
N GLY A 495 -31.77 22.36 -6.53
CA GLY A 495 -32.68 22.67 -5.43
C GLY A 495 -34.14 22.54 -5.82
N ILE A 496 -35.02 23.10 -5.00
CA ILE A 496 -36.46 23.16 -5.25
C ILE A 496 -36.95 24.57 -4.89
N SER A 497 -37.83 25.13 -5.72
CA SER A 497 -38.56 26.35 -5.42
C SER A 497 -40.04 26.14 -5.72
N SER A 498 -40.92 26.50 -4.80
CA SER A 498 -42.38 26.39 -4.97
C SER A 498 -43.10 27.34 -4.00
N THR A 499 -44.41 27.18 -3.86
CA THR A 499 -45.28 27.98 -3.01
C THR A 499 -45.19 27.55 -1.55
N ALA A 500 -45.18 28.52 -0.64
CA ALA A 500 -45.35 28.30 0.79
C ALA A 500 -46.69 28.88 1.24
N VAL A 501 -47.41 28.15 2.10
CA VAL A 501 -48.70 28.59 2.64
C VAL A 501 -48.68 28.50 4.16
N SER A 502 -48.84 29.61 4.86
CA SER A 502 -48.97 29.62 6.32
C SER A 502 -50.41 29.36 6.76
N GLU A 503 -50.60 28.87 7.97
CA GLU A 503 -51.91 28.71 8.60
C GLU A 503 -52.52 30.08 8.95
N LYS A 504 -51.67 31.03 9.36
CA LYS A 504 -52.08 32.38 9.73
C LYS A 504 -50.97 33.41 9.51
N ASP A 505 -51.34 34.67 9.65
CA ASP A 505 -50.48 35.84 9.83
C ASP A 505 -50.72 36.36 11.25
N TYR A 506 -49.66 36.80 11.93
CA TYR A 506 -49.74 37.31 13.30
C TYR A 506 -50.77 38.44 13.46
N TRP A 507 -50.86 39.36 12.50
CA TRP A 507 -51.70 40.55 12.61
C TRP A 507 -53.12 40.32 12.13
N GLN A 508 -53.29 39.53 11.07
CA GLN A 508 -54.59 39.37 10.41
C GLN A 508 -55.29 38.05 10.74
N ASN A 509 -54.58 37.10 11.35
CA ASN A 509 -55.07 35.74 11.63
C ASN A 509 -55.66 35.06 10.37
N THR A 510 -55.07 35.34 9.20
CA THR A 510 -55.46 34.78 7.90
C THR A 510 -54.24 34.12 7.23
N PRO A 511 -54.42 33.04 6.45
CA PRO A 511 -53.32 32.40 5.71
C PRO A 511 -52.54 33.37 4.82
N LEU A 512 -51.21 33.25 4.80
CA LEU A 512 -50.35 33.93 3.83
C LEU A 512 -49.91 32.94 2.76
N THR A 513 -49.90 33.40 1.51
CA THR A 513 -49.27 32.69 0.40
C THR A 513 -47.99 33.41 0.03
N GLY A 514 -46.89 32.67 0.00
CA GLY A 514 -45.56 33.14 -0.35
C GLY A 514 -44.82 32.12 -1.19
N SER A 515 -43.50 32.24 -1.21
CA SER A 515 -42.63 31.31 -1.94
C SER A 515 -41.54 30.78 -1.04
N TYR A 516 -41.05 29.58 -1.33
CA TYR A 516 -39.81 29.09 -0.75
C TYR A 516 -38.83 28.65 -1.83
N ILE A 517 -37.56 28.69 -1.47
CA ILE A 517 -36.45 28.19 -2.27
C ILE A 517 -35.49 27.45 -1.34
N LEU A 518 -35.04 26.27 -1.76
CA LEU A 518 -33.99 25.51 -1.07
C LEU A 518 -32.97 24.98 -2.05
N GLY A 519 -31.73 24.84 -1.59
CA GLY A 519 -30.64 24.17 -2.29
C GLY A 519 -30.23 22.88 -1.62
N PHE A 520 -29.69 21.94 -2.40
CA PHE A 520 -29.05 20.72 -1.91
C PHE A 520 -27.57 20.97 -1.62
N PHE A 521 -27.11 20.50 -0.45
CA PHE A 521 -25.73 20.64 0.00
C PHE A 521 -25.11 19.28 0.36
N GLY A 522 -23.79 19.21 0.20
CA GLY A 522 -22.97 18.02 0.42
C GLY A 522 -22.69 17.21 -0.84
N SER A 523 -21.84 16.19 -0.73
CA SER A 523 -21.42 15.38 -1.88
C SER A 523 -22.51 14.50 -2.49
N GLU A 524 -23.60 14.24 -1.77
CA GLU A 524 -24.73 13.42 -2.20
C GLU A 524 -26.06 13.98 -1.67
N ALA A 525 -26.22 15.31 -1.61
CA ALA A 525 -27.41 15.97 -1.05
C ALA A 525 -27.73 15.53 0.39
N GLN A 526 -26.72 15.46 1.25
CA GLN A 526 -26.89 15.12 2.66
C GLN A 526 -27.69 16.19 3.41
N GLU A 527 -27.74 17.41 2.89
CA GLU A 527 -28.33 18.56 3.57
C GLU A 527 -29.18 19.40 2.61
N ILE A 528 -30.14 20.11 3.19
CA ILE A 528 -30.85 21.23 2.55
C ILE A 528 -30.63 22.51 3.35
N GLY A 529 -30.70 23.63 2.63
CA GLY A 529 -30.75 24.98 3.20
C GLY A 529 -31.58 25.88 2.30
N GLY A 530 -32.45 26.70 2.88
CA GLY A 530 -33.41 27.49 2.12
C GLY A 530 -34.04 28.65 2.88
N LEU A 531 -34.89 29.37 2.15
CA LEU A 531 -35.61 30.56 2.59
C LEU A 531 -37.10 30.39 2.28
N VAL A 532 -37.95 30.86 3.17
CA VAL A 532 -39.36 31.15 2.90
C VAL A 532 -39.55 32.65 2.94
N GLU A 533 -40.23 33.22 1.95
CA GLU A 533 -40.59 34.63 1.87
C GLU A 533 -42.11 34.79 1.82
N PHE A 534 -42.64 35.60 2.74
CA PHE A 534 -44.02 36.08 2.73
C PHE A 534 -44.06 37.61 2.59
N GLU A 535 -45.07 38.11 1.88
CA GLU A 535 -45.47 39.52 1.97
C GLU A 535 -46.58 39.65 3.01
N SER A 536 -46.27 40.24 4.17
CA SER A 536 -47.25 40.50 5.23
C SER A 536 -47.66 41.98 5.22
N VAL A 537 -48.93 42.25 5.47
CA VAL A 537 -49.49 43.61 5.53
C VAL A 537 -49.73 43.97 6.98
N TYR A 538 -48.98 44.95 7.48
CA TYR A 538 -49.19 45.51 8.81
C TYR A 538 -50.37 46.50 8.80
N LYS A 539 -51.39 46.26 9.64
CA LYS A 539 -52.49 47.21 9.89
C LYS A 539 -52.27 47.93 11.22
N GLY A 540 -51.43 48.96 11.21
CA GLY A 540 -51.34 49.90 12.33
C GLY A 540 -52.50 50.90 12.33
N TYR A 541 -52.73 51.59 13.47
CA TYR A 541 -53.57 52.78 13.54
C TYR A 541 -52.99 53.86 12.62
N SER A 542 -53.57 54.01 11.42
CA SER A 542 -53.41 55.09 10.42
C SER A 542 -52.52 54.88 9.18
N ASN A 543 -51.77 53.79 8.97
CA ASN A 543 -51.14 53.51 7.67
C ASN A 543 -50.90 52.00 7.44
N GLN A 544 -51.21 51.50 6.24
CA GLN A 544 -50.85 50.13 5.81
C GLN A 544 -49.39 50.13 5.34
N THR A 545 -48.54 49.30 5.94
CA THR A 545 -47.18 49.05 5.45
C THR A 545 -47.01 47.57 5.17
N SER A 546 -46.66 47.22 3.93
CA SER A 546 -46.28 45.84 3.56
C SER A 546 -44.81 45.60 3.92
N GLY A 547 -44.54 44.53 4.64
CA GLY A 547 -43.18 44.11 4.99
C GLY A 547 -42.91 42.68 4.54
N LYS A 548 -41.77 42.46 3.89
CA LYS A 548 -41.30 41.10 3.60
C LYS A 548 -40.86 40.41 4.89
N LYS A 549 -41.32 39.18 5.10
CA LYS A 549 -40.90 38.31 6.20
C LYS A 549 -40.16 37.12 5.63
N GLU A 550 -38.93 36.93 6.08
CA GLU A 550 -38.03 35.87 5.62
C GLU A 550 -37.76 34.88 6.76
N ILE A 551 -37.86 33.58 6.45
CA ILE A 551 -37.57 32.48 7.38
C ILE A 551 -36.45 31.65 6.77
N GLY A 552 -35.30 31.60 7.43
CA GLY A 552 -34.20 30.73 7.03
C GLY A 552 -34.40 29.32 7.59
N PHE A 553 -34.14 28.27 6.82
CA PHE A 553 -34.24 26.90 7.32
C PHE A 553 -33.16 26.01 6.74
N GLY A 554 -32.83 24.94 7.45
CA GLY A 554 -31.95 23.88 6.97
C GLY A 554 -32.29 22.55 7.60
N GLY A 555 -31.83 21.46 7.01
CA GLY A 555 -32.03 20.13 7.57
C GLY A 555 -31.16 19.05 6.95
N GLN A 556 -30.97 17.98 7.72
CA GLN A 556 -30.18 16.82 7.33
C GLN A 556 -31.06 15.71 6.81
N ARG A 557 -30.58 15.04 5.77
CA ARG A 557 -31.24 13.88 5.16
C ARG A 557 -31.14 12.66 6.07
N GLY A 558 -32.26 11.99 6.28
CA GLY A 558 -32.26 10.62 6.78
C GLY A 558 -31.79 9.60 5.75
N GLU A 559 -32.07 8.32 6.00
CA GLU A 559 -31.81 7.26 5.03
C GLU A 559 -32.69 7.42 3.78
N ILE A 560 -32.10 7.14 2.61
CA ILE A 560 -32.87 7.03 1.37
C ILE A 560 -33.54 5.66 1.34
N LYS A 561 -34.87 5.64 1.35
CA LYS A 561 -35.69 4.44 1.18
C LYS A 561 -35.90 4.20 -0.31
N LYS A 562 -35.58 3.00 -0.78
CA LYS A 562 -35.70 2.61 -2.20
C LYS A 562 -37.02 1.95 -2.49
#